data_AF-A0A5M9JC41-F1
#
_entry.id   AF-A0A5M9JC41-F1
#
_cell.length_a   1.000
_cell.length_b   1.000
_cell.length_c   1.000
_cell.angle_alpha   90.00
_cell.angle_beta   90.00
_cell.angle_gamma   90.00
#
_symmetry.space_group_name_H-M   'P 1'
#
loop_
_entity.id
_entity.type
_entity.pdbx_description
1 polymer ?
#
loop_
_entity_poly.entity_id
_entity_poly.type
_entity_poly.pdbx_seq_one_letter_code
_entity_poly.pdbx_strand_id
1 'polypeptide(L)'
;MTGGTQDGEGSGINREMAVGELEGAQFRVEPLRRDGEHEEKMRARLLYQSRKRGTLESDLLMSTFADAHLPTMTAAQMVQYDHFLDENDWDIYYWATQEPSPTSRETAEGAGLGAEGATANAMGTDYKRSPVAQGTDPGKQTGPEIRDR
;
A
#
# COMPACT_ATOMS: atom_id res chain seq x y z
N MET A 1 39.00 51.71 -28.99
CA MET A 1 38.02 51.85 -30.09
C MET A 1 37.36 50.49 -30.28
N THR A 2 36.31 50.22 -29.50
CA THR A 2 34.89 50.09 -29.93
C THR A 2 34.58 48.80 -30.67
N GLY A 3 34.07 47.80 -29.94
CA GLY A 3 33.25 46.71 -30.47
C GLY A 3 32.01 46.60 -29.59
N GLY A 4 30.89 47.13 -30.07
CA GLY A 4 29.64 47.27 -29.32
C GLY A 4 28.94 45.94 -29.04
N THR A 5 28.29 45.88 -27.89
CA THR A 5 27.32 44.84 -27.53
C THR A 5 26.07 45.02 -28.39
N GLN A 6 25.68 43.99 -29.14
CA GLN A 6 24.36 43.92 -29.77
C GLN A 6 23.39 43.24 -28.80
N ASP A 7 22.34 43.96 -28.42
CA ASP A 7 21.17 43.41 -27.75
C ASP A 7 20.39 42.56 -28.74
N GLY A 8 20.36 41.24 -28.51
CA GLY A 8 19.50 40.31 -29.22
C GLY A 8 18.23 40.05 -28.41
N GLU A 9 17.16 40.78 -28.72
CA GLU A 9 15.79 40.36 -28.38
C GLU A 9 15.49 39.04 -29.12
N GLY A 10 15.70 37.93 -28.42
CA GLY A 10 15.23 36.62 -28.81
C GLY A 10 13.98 36.26 -28.03
N SER A 11 12.81 36.48 -28.63
CA SER A 11 11.52 35.93 -28.21
C SER A 11 11.58 34.39 -28.23
N GLY A 12 12.12 33.80 -27.18
CA GLY A 12 12.12 32.37 -26.93
C GLY A 12 11.05 32.01 -25.90
N ILE A 13 10.14 31.12 -26.28
CA ILE A 13 9.10 30.53 -25.41
C ILE A 13 9.73 29.51 -24.43
N ASN A 14 10.92 29.80 -23.93
CA ASN A 14 11.57 29.07 -22.85
C ASN A 14 11.46 29.95 -21.61
N ARG A 15 10.23 30.13 -21.12
CA ARG A 15 10.06 30.45 -19.70
C ARG A 15 10.60 29.25 -18.96
N GLU A 16 11.80 29.37 -18.42
CA GLU A 16 12.19 28.63 -17.22
C GLU A 16 11.01 28.70 -16.27
N MET A 17 10.27 27.60 -16.14
CA MET A 17 9.37 27.45 -15.01
C MET A 17 10.29 27.46 -13.81
N ALA A 18 10.35 28.60 -13.12
CA ALA A 18 10.86 28.69 -11.77
C ALA A 18 9.96 27.80 -10.91
N VAL A 19 10.25 26.50 -10.92
CA VAL A 19 9.72 25.52 -9.97
C VAL A 19 10.46 25.80 -8.67
N GLY A 20 10.16 26.97 -8.09
CA GLY A 20 10.56 27.34 -6.76
C GLY A 20 9.96 26.34 -5.79
N GLU A 21 10.79 25.90 -4.87
CA GLU A 21 10.50 24.97 -3.79
C GLU A 21 9.13 25.30 -3.17
N LEU A 22 8.12 24.48 -3.48
CA LEU A 22 6.83 24.52 -2.79
C LEU A 22 7.01 23.86 -1.43
N GLU A 23 7.72 24.54 -0.52
CA GLU A 23 7.87 24.11 0.86
C GLU A 23 6.48 23.94 1.50
N GLY A 24 6.11 22.69 1.81
CA GLY A 24 4.89 22.35 2.53
C GLY A 24 3.70 21.86 1.70
N ALA A 25 3.82 21.69 0.37
CA ALA A 25 2.75 21.09 -0.41
C ALA A 25 2.70 19.56 -0.19
N GLN A 26 1.68 19.06 0.51
CA GLN A 26 1.37 17.62 0.57
C GLN A 26 0.60 17.22 -0.69
N PHE A 27 1.29 16.68 -1.70
CA PHE A 27 0.66 16.19 -2.92
C PHE A 27 0.24 14.72 -2.73
N ARG A 28 -1.05 14.47 -2.54
CA ARG A 28 -1.63 13.12 -2.64
C ARG A 28 -2.11 12.91 -4.06
N VAL A 29 -1.46 12.02 -4.79
CA VAL A 29 -1.89 11.61 -6.13
C VAL A 29 -2.95 10.54 -5.97
N GLU A 30 -4.21 10.91 -6.22
CA GLU A 30 -5.27 9.91 -6.32
C GLU A 30 -5.16 9.13 -7.64
N PRO A 31 -5.53 7.84 -7.64
CA PRO A 31 -5.64 7.06 -8.87
C PRO A 31 -6.59 7.74 -9.86
N LEU A 32 -6.14 7.90 -11.11
CA LEU A 32 -6.93 8.54 -12.16
C LEU A 32 -8.13 7.65 -12.53
N ARG A 33 -9.33 8.11 -12.16
CA ARG A 33 -10.59 7.49 -12.57
C ARG A 33 -10.84 7.69 -14.06
N ARG A 34 -11.33 6.63 -14.71
CA ARG A 34 -11.56 6.59 -16.17
C ARG A 34 -13.02 6.25 -16.39
N ASP A 35 -13.80 7.25 -16.78
CA ASP A 35 -15.23 7.08 -17.04
C ASP A 35 -15.50 6.88 -18.54
N GLY A 36 -16.47 6.02 -18.87
CA GLY A 36 -17.00 5.88 -20.22
C GLY A 36 -16.15 5.09 -21.22
N GLU A 37 -15.23 4.23 -20.76
CA GLU A 37 -14.49 3.33 -21.65
C GLU A 37 -15.34 2.12 -22.10
N HIS A 38 -15.08 1.63 -23.32
CA HIS A 38 -15.69 0.37 -23.80
C HIS A 38 -15.18 -0.83 -23.00
N GLU A 39 -16.05 -1.82 -22.79
CA GLU A 39 -15.75 -3.00 -21.96
C GLU A 39 -14.47 -3.74 -22.38
N GLU A 40 -14.24 -3.94 -23.68
CA GLU A 40 -13.03 -4.63 -24.16
C GLU A 40 -11.75 -3.88 -23.79
N LYS A 41 -11.80 -2.54 -23.85
CA LYS A 41 -10.69 -1.67 -23.47
C LYS A 41 -10.45 -1.71 -21.97
N MET A 42 -11.53 -1.70 -21.18
CA MET A 42 -11.48 -1.86 -19.72
C MET A 42 -10.86 -3.20 -19.34
N ARG A 43 -11.31 -4.31 -19.93
CA ARG A 43 -10.75 -5.66 -19.70
C ARG A 43 -9.26 -5.71 -20.02
N ALA A 44 -8.84 -5.20 -21.18
CA ALA A 44 -7.44 -5.18 -21.56
C ALA A 44 -6.57 -4.38 -20.58
N ARG A 45 -7.08 -3.24 -20.12
CA ARG A 45 -6.42 -2.38 -19.12
C ARG A 45 -6.30 -3.08 -17.76
N LEU A 46 -7.40 -3.64 -17.25
CA LEU A 46 -7.43 -4.34 -15.97
C LEU A 46 -6.52 -5.57 -16.00
N LEU A 47 -6.49 -6.31 -17.11
CA LEU A 47 -5.56 -7.42 -17.30
C LEU A 47 -4.11 -6.97 -17.23
N TYR A 48 -3.77 -5.86 -17.90
CA TYR A 48 -2.43 -5.30 -17.86
C TYR A 48 -2.03 -4.87 -16.44
N GLN A 49 -2.91 -4.14 -15.74
CA GLN A 49 -2.68 -3.70 -14.36
C GLN A 49 -2.48 -4.89 -13.40
N SER A 50 -3.25 -5.96 -13.60
CA SER A 50 -3.13 -7.20 -12.81
C SER A 50 -1.78 -7.89 -12.98
N ARG A 51 -1.11 -7.71 -14.14
CA ARG A 51 0.19 -8.30 -14.50
C ARG A 51 1.37 -7.34 -14.32
N LYS A 52 1.14 -6.16 -13.74
CA LYS A 52 2.15 -5.12 -13.54
C LYS A 52 2.14 -4.64 -12.10
N ARG A 53 2.10 -5.61 -11.18
CA ARG A 53 2.25 -5.37 -9.74
C ARG A 53 3.73 -5.19 -9.37
N GLY A 54 3.98 -4.58 -8.21
CA GLY A 54 5.32 -4.32 -7.68
C GLY A 54 5.97 -5.52 -6.99
N THR A 55 5.18 -6.53 -6.60
CA THR A 55 5.65 -7.78 -5.98
C THR A 55 5.28 -9.00 -6.83
N LEU A 56 6.13 -10.01 -6.87
CA LEU A 56 5.92 -11.22 -7.68
C LEU A 56 4.76 -12.07 -7.14
N GLU A 57 4.58 -12.08 -5.83
CA GLU A 57 3.55 -12.81 -5.12
C GLU A 57 2.15 -12.28 -5.50
N SER A 58 1.99 -10.96 -5.45
CA SER A 58 0.74 -10.30 -5.84
C SER A 58 0.51 -10.36 -7.34
N ASP A 59 1.57 -10.25 -8.14
CA ASP A 59 1.50 -10.39 -9.60
C ASP A 59 1.00 -11.78 -10.01
N LEU A 60 1.56 -12.84 -9.42
CA LEU A 60 1.14 -14.21 -9.70
C LEU A 60 -0.32 -14.45 -9.29
N LEU A 61 -0.71 -13.97 -8.11
CA LEU A 61 -2.07 -14.10 -7.61
C LEU A 61 -3.08 -13.35 -8.50
N MET A 62 -2.78 -12.10 -8.84
CA MET A 62 -3.70 -11.25 -9.61
C MET A 62 -3.75 -11.64 -11.09
N SER A 63 -2.63 -12.02 -11.69
CA SER A 63 -2.58 -12.45 -13.09
C SER A 63 -3.40 -13.72 -13.34
N THR A 64 -3.30 -14.70 -12.45
CA THR A 64 -4.08 -15.96 -12.53
C THR A 64 -5.57 -15.71 -12.30
N PHE A 65 -5.92 -14.87 -11.32
CA PHE A 65 -7.30 -14.48 -11.08
C PHE A 65 -7.92 -13.76 -12.27
N ALA A 66 -7.21 -12.76 -12.83
CA ALA A 66 -7.68 -11.98 -13.97
C ALA A 66 -7.87 -12.86 -15.21
N ASP A 67 -6.95 -13.78 -15.50
CA ASP A 67 -7.05 -14.68 -16.65
C ASP A 67 -8.32 -15.56 -16.56
N ALA A 68 -8.65 -16.04 -15.36
CA ALA A 68 -9.79 -16.92 -15.13
C ALA A 68 -11.15 -16.18 -15.09
N HIS A 69 -11.21 -14.98 -14.51
CA HIS A 69 -12.49 -14.33 -14.17
C HIS A 69 -12.79 -13.09 -15.00
N LEU A 70 -11.79 -12.32 -15.42
CA LEU A 70 -12.01 -11.06 -16.14
C LEU A 70 -12.78 -11.21 -17.47
N PRO A 71 -12.63 -12.33 -18.24
CA PRO A 71 -13.43 -12.53 -19.46
C PRO A 71 -14.95 -12.62 -19.21
N THR A 72 -15.37 -13.05 -18.01
CA THR A 72 -16.78 -13.27 -17.67
C THR A 72 -17.36 -12.19 -16.75
N MET A 73 -16.54 -11.25 -16.30
CA MET A 73 -16.99 -10.14 -15.46
C MET A 73 -17.94 -9.20 -16.21
N THR A 74 -19.00 -8.81 -15.51
CA THR A 74 -19.90 -7.73 -15.87
C THR A 74 -19.23 -6.35 -15.71
N ALA A 75 -19.79 -5.31 -16.33
CA ALA A 75 -19.30 -3.94 -16.18
C ALA A 75 -19.19 -3.49 -14.70
N ALA A 76 -20.18 -3.81 -13.87
CA ALA A 76 -20.17 -3.45 -12.46
C ALA A 76 -19.02 -4.14 -11.69
N GLN A 77 -18.76 -5.43 -11.98
CA GLN A 77 -17.65 -6.17 -11.39
C GLN A 77 -16.30 -5.64 -11.85
N MET A 78 -16.18 -5.24 -13.13
CA MET A 78 -14.95 -4.62 -13.63
C MET A 78 -14.65 -3.29 -12.92
N VAL A 79 -15.67 -2.49 -12.62
CA VAL A 79 -15.49 -1.25 -11.83
C VAL A 79 -15.02 -1.58 -10.41
N GLN A 80 -15.64 -2.54 -9.74
CA GLN A 80 -15.19 -2.97 -8.41
C GLN A 80 -13.75 -3.52 -8.45
N TYR A 81 -13.41 -4.25 -9.50
CA TYR A 81 -12.07 -4.77 -9.70
C TYR A 81 -11.06 -3.63 -9.92
N ASP A 82 -11.40 -2.62 -10.73
CA ASP A 82 -10.57 -1.43 -10.94
C ASP A 82 -10.25 -0.72 -9.61
N HIS A 83 -11.26 -0.54 -8.75
CA HIS A 83 -11.06 0.00 -7.40
C HIS A 83 -10.15 -0.88 -6.55
N PHE A 84 -10.33 -2.20 -6.59
CA PHE A 84 -9.50 -3.13 -5.86
C PHE A 84 -8.04 -3.13 -6.34
N LEU A 85 -7.80 -2.88 -7.63
CA LEU A 85 -6.45 -2.81 -8.18
C LEU A 85 -5.65 -1.59 -7.69
N ASP A 86 -6.32 -0.57 -7.15
CA ASP A 86 -5.66 0.62 -6.57
C ASP A 86 -5.04 0.36 -5.17
N GLU A 87 -5.37 -0.76 -4.53
CA GLU A 87 -4.90 -1.10 -3.19
C GLU A 87 -3.42 -1.54 -3.17
N ASN A 88 -2.78 -1.45 -2.00
CA ASN A 88 -1.39 -1.85 -1.82
C ASN A 88 -1.20 -3.36 -2.06
N ASP A 89 -0.15 -3.73 -2.80
CA ASP A 89 0.12 -5.13 -3.13
C ASP A 89 0.26 -6.04 -1.90
N TRP A 90 0.91 -5.58 -0.82
CA TRP A 90 1.03 -6.38 0.40
C TRP A 90 -0.30 -6.58 1.10
N ASP A 91 -1.15 -5.54 1.13
CA ASP A 91 -2.48 -5.63 1.72
C ASP A 91 -3.34 -6.63 0.93
N ILE A 92 -3.34 -6.52 -0.40
CA ILE A 92 -4.01 -7.47 -1.30
C ILE A 92 -3.53 -8.90 -1.04
N TYR A 93 -2.22 -9.11 -0.98
CA TYR A 93 -1.64 -10.43 -0.75
C TYR A 93 -2.08 -11.01 0.60
N TYR A 94 -2.02 -10.21 1.67
CA TYR A 94 -2.39 -10.68 3.01
C TYR A 94 -3.88 -10.95 3.15
N TRP A 95 -4.75 -10.11 2.57
CA TRP A 95 -6.19 -10.35 2.55
C TRP A 95 -6.55 -11.66 1.83
N ALA A 96 -5.84 -11.98 0.76
CA ALA A 96 -6.11 -13.17 -0.03
C ALA A 96 -5.55 -14.47 0.57
N THR A 97 -4.51 -14.39 1.40
CA THR A 97 -3.74 -15.57 1.84
C THR A 97 -3.89 -15.91 3.31
N GLN A 98 -4.25 -14.93 4.15
CA GLN A 98 -4.40 -15.15 5.59
C GLN A 98 -5.83 -15.53 5.96
N GLU A 99 -5.98 -16.28 7.06
CA GLU A 99 -7.27 -16.41 7.69
C GLU A 99 -7.69 -15.04 8.27
N PRO A 100 -8.91 -14.58 8.02
CA PRO A 100 -9.38 -13.33 8.58
C PRO A 100 -9.35 -13.41 10.09
N SER A 101 -8.77 -12.39 10.73
CA SER A 101 -8.87 -12.26 12.18
C SER A 101 -10.35 -12.25 12.60
N PRO A 102 -10.71 -12.69 13.82
CA PRO A 102 -12.09 -12.64 14.30
C PRO A 102 -12.73 -11.26 14.11
N THR A 103 -11.97 -10.18 14.37
CA THR A 103 -12.38 -8.79 14.14
C THR A 103 -12.65 -8.47 12.66
N SER A 104 -11.79 -8.95 11.75
CA SER A 104 -11.96 -8.72 10.31
C SER A 104 -13.21 -9.43 9.78
N ARG A 105 -13.47 -10.64 10.28
CA ARG A 105 -14.68 -11.41 9.95
C ARG A 105 -15.95 -10.70 10.44
N GLU A 106 -15.95 -10.27 11.69
CA GLU A 106 -17.05 -9.47 12.27
C GLU A 106 -17.31 -8.19 11.47
N THR A 107 -16.26 -7.52 10.97
CA THR A 107 -16.40 -6.29 10.17
C THR A 107 -16.93 -6.58 8.76
N ALA A 108 -16.47 -7.66 8.12
CA ALA A 108 -16.96 -8.10 6.82
C ALA A 108 -18.44 -8.55 6.87
N GLU A 109 -18.83 -9.22 7.95
CA GLU A 109 -20.21 -9.64 8.23
C GLU A 109 -21.07 -8.47 8.75
N GLY A 110 -20.43 -7.42 9.29
CA GLY A 110 -21.04 -6.32 10.05
C GLY A 110 -21.13 -4.98 9.31
N ALA A 111 -21.08 -4.94 7.98
CA ALA A 111 -21.40 -3.75 7.18
C ALA A 111 -22.89 -3.35 7.23
N GLY A 112 -23.57 -3.64 8.35
CA GLY A 112 -24.92 -3.23 8.69
C GLY A 112 -24.98 -2.55 10.05
N LEU A 113 -25.24 -1.24 10.02
CA LEU A 113 -25.89 -0.41 11.06
C LEU A 113 -25.05 0.10 12.27
N GLY A 114 -24.60 1.35 12.14
CA GLY A 114 -24.74 2.36 13.20
C GLY A 114 -23.70 2.42 14.31
N ALA A 115 -23.64 3.58 14.99
CA ALA A 115 -22.67 3.97 16.02
C ALA A 115 -22.72 3.15 17.33
N GLU A 116 -23.52 2.08 17.38
CA GLU A 116 -23.76 1.23 18.55
C GLU A 116 -22.86 -0.03 18.57
N GLY A 117 -22.10 -0.29 17.49
CA GLY A 117 -21.47 -1.58 17.20
C GLY A 117 -19.97 -1.70 17.53
N ALA A 118 -19.53 -1.33 18.73
CA ALA A 118 -18.18 -1.70 19.17
C ALA A 118 -18.15 -3.20 19.50
N THR A 119 -17.52 -4.02 18.65
CA THR A 119 -17.36 -5.46 18.91
C THR A 119 -16.36 -5.69 20.04
N ALA A 120 -16.47 -6.83 20.74
CA ALA A 120 -15.67 -7.15 21.92
C ALA A 120 -14.15 -7.12 21.66
N ASN A 121 -13.74 -7.31 20.40
CA ASN A 121 -12.33 -7.29 20.00
C ASN A 121 -11.76 -5.85 19.82
N ALA A 122 -12.61 -4.82 19.73
CA ALA A 122 -12.19 -3.42 19.67
C ALA A 122 -11.80 -2.86 21.05
N MET A 123 -12.18 -3.54 22.13
CA MET A 123 -11.67 -3.29 23.48
C MET A 123 -10.30 -3.96 23.60
N GLY A 124 -9.23 -3.21 23.31
CA GLY A 124 -7.86 -3.68 23.41
C GLY A 124 -7.62 -4.34 24.77
N THR A 125 -7.36 -5.66 24.77
CA THR A 125 -6.93 -6.36 25.97
C THR A 125 -5.45 -6.13 26.16
N ASP A 126 -5.09 -5.73 27.38
CA ASP A 126 -3.73 -5.41 27.78
C ASP A 126 -2.79 -6.56 27.39
N TYR A 127 -1.96 -6.36 26.36
CA TYR A 127 -0.98 -7.33 25.92
C TYR A 127 0.04 -7.52 27.06
N LYS A 128 -0.21 -8.49 27.94
CA LYS A 128 0.77 -8.97 28.89
C LYS A 128 1.97 -9.47 28.09
N ARG A 129 3.05 -8.69 28.16
CA ARG A 129 4.42 -9.01 27.76
C ARG A 129 4.70 -10.50 27.99
N SER A 130 4.82 -11.28 26.92
CA SER A 130 5.36 -12.64 26.98
C SER A 130 6.78 -12.58 27.57
N PRO A 131 7.17 -13.51 28.46
CA PRO A 131 8.50 -13.47 29.05
C PRO A 131 9.52 -13.86 27.98
N VAL A 132 10.45 -12.94 27.70
CA VAL A 132 11.66 -13.25 26.95
C VAL A 132 12.41 -14.35 27.71
N ALA A 133 12.54 -15.52 27.09
CA ALA A 133 13.42 -16.57 27.56
C ALA A 133 14.86 -16.02 27.54
N GLN A 134 15.41 -15.73 28.73
CA GLN A 134 16.82 -15.41 28.88
C GLN A 134 17.61 -16.69 28.61
N GLY A 135 18.34 -16.70 27.48
CA GLY A 135 19.35 -17.70 27.21
C GLY A 135 20.44 -17.62 28.29
N THR A 136 20.64 -18.71 29.01
CA THR A 136 21.74 -18.86 29.97
C THR A 136 23.05 -18.98 29.21
N ASP A 137 23.93 -17.98 29.35
CA ASP A 137 25.31 -18.01 28.84
C ASP A 137 26.22 -18.72 29.88
N PRO A 138 26.79 -19.91 29.58
CA PRO A 138 27.58 -20.67 30.52
C PRO A 138 29.04 -20.20 30.47
N GLY A 139 29.37 -19.13 31.19
CA GLY A 139 30.76 -18.65 31.16
C GLY A 139 31.10 -17.45 32.03
N LYS A 140 30.92 -17.54 33.35
CA LYS A 140 31.67 -16.66 34.29
C LYS A 140 31.88 -17.36 35.63
N GLN A 141 33.08 -17.94 35.79
CA GLN A 141 33.63 -18.33 37.09
C GLN A 141 33.98 -17.06 37.87
N THR A 142 33.43 -16.90 39.07
CA THR A 142 33.89 -15.93 40.07
C THR A 142 34.54 -16.69 41.22
N GLY A 143 35.79 -16.35 41.54
CA GLY A 143 36.60 -16.98 42.58
C GLY A 143 36.11 -16.72 44.01
N PRO A 144 36.69 -17.40 45.02
CA PRO A 144 36.14 -17.41 46.38
C PRO A 144 36.48 -16.13 47.17
N GLU A 145 35.48 -15.56 47.84
CA GLU A 145 35.61 -14.48 48.83
C GLU A 145 36.35 -14.96 50.09
N ILE A 146 37.35 -14.19 50.50
CA ILE A 146 38.04 -14.31 51.79
C ILE A 146 37.11 -13.75 52.87
N ARG A 147 36.82 -14.53 53.91
CA ARG A 147 36.13 -14.06 55.12
C ARG A 147 37.14 -13.86 56.24
N ASP A 148 37.25 -12.63 56.72
CA ASP A 148 37.93 -12.28 57.96
C ASP A 148 37.22 -12.90 59.17
N ARG A 149 37.94 -13.71 59.93
CA ARG A 149 37.91 -13.79 61.40
C ARG A 149 39.07 -14.60 61.94
#